data_AF-N1PNK6-F1
#
_entry.id   AF-N1PNK6-F1
#
_cell.length_a   1.000
_cell.length_b   1.000
_cell.length_c   1.000
_cell.angle_alpha   90.00
_cell.angle_beta   90.00
_cell.angle_gamma   90.00
#
_symmetry.space_group_name_H-M   'P 1'
#
loop_
_entity.id
_entity.type
_entity.pdbx_description
1 polymer ?
#
loop_
_entity_poly.entity_id
_entity_poly.type
_entity_poly.pdbx_seq_one_letter_code
_entity_poly.pdbx_strand_id
1 'polypeptide(L)'
;MLVAGKARLISVTGLLLVGLVAIVTLSYNPSFTDESSQYLRKWTNLHNEQSWLGQANPVPPQNQPGQQSNEKQETIPFHPSPPKAGDELPATNPNPFAAVDKFTGQETKPEHKAPYGGGGGGGGGDNAPPSTPAAPVGLPTEVHGDSLHPSGVNVASDWHEIRSQSVPQGQYFAVNFYDHSNDRAINPNIIPHPHINDTWIAVAQKFDRDRSYASGWSEELVCNAQFDASGNLSCIIDTRGTLTVAASFSPHCRDRLTTLNFNIGPHDARVLYGPDYPFIVYGSQSHYACFGQWTQDFRLIMDWGVFRGNESNGTDRFQVPTEIQRPPPWGDMEKNFYFFWDFNKTMYVHHDTAPQRVFAKVEADGSVGADLSEHARPSDSFCWNKHTDLNPLPFTDEPKKASIHQASNSLSITMCNRGECTPNASNTYIFSIYQHKIAAGLIMHARYEPFVMMFRREAPFQVHAISEKPLWIRGRKELNEMIYVTSIGWKQAGLRYEGYLDDTVFVNFGIEDSRTASIDVLAADLVGGNLMMCDA
;
A
#
# COMPACT_ATOMS: atom_id res chain seq x y z
N MET A 1 38.97 11.84 59.28
CA MET A 1 39.34 12.87 58.26
C MET A 1 40.15 12.20 57.16
N LEU A 2 39.49 11.65 56.15
CA LEU A 2 40.02 11.26 54.85
C LEU A 2 38.80 10.72 54.06
N VAL A 3 38.80 10.90 52.74
CA VAL A 3 37.70 10.67 51.78
C VAL A 3 36.79 11.89 51.53
N ALA A 4 37.36 12.91 50.91
CA ALA A 4 36.64 13.89 50.08
C ALA A 4 37.63 14.56 49.10
N GLY A 5 38.04 13.84 48.04
CA GLY A 5 39.08 14.39 47.15
C GLY A 5 39.29 13.75 45.77
N LYS A 6 38.47 12.77 45.34
CA LYS A 6 38.65 12.10 44.03
C LYS A 6 37.55 12.34 42.99
N ALA A 7 36.49 13.07 43.32
CA ALA A 7 35.37 13.27 42.39
C ALA A 7 35.51 14.48 41.43
N ARG A 8 36.51 15.36 41.60
CA ARG A 8 36.64 16.59 40.78
C ARG A 8 37.58 16.51 39.58
N LEU A 9 38.40 15.45 39.45
CA LEU A 9 39.37 15.36 38.37
C LEU A 9 38.83 14.68 37.09
N ILE A 10 37.77 13.87 37.20
CA ILE A 10 37.19 13.14 36.06
C ILE A 10 36.31 14.04 35.17
N SER A 11 35.78 15.14 35.71
CA SER A 11 34.86 16.01 34.97
C SER A 11 35.55 16.93 33.95
N VAL A 12 36.82 17.30 34.17
CA VAL A 12 37.52 18.26 33.30
C VAL A 12 38.11 17.57 32.07
N THR A 13 38.64 16.35 32.24
CA THR A 13 39.20 15.58 31.12
C THR A 13 38.11 15.10 30.16
N GLY A 14 36.93 14.75 30.66
CA GLY A 14 35.77 14.39 29.82
C GLY A 14 35.26 15.56 28.98
N LEU A 15 35.18 16.76 29.58
CA LEU A 15 34.76 17.98 28.86
C LEU A 15 35.78 18.40 27.78
N LEU A 16 37.07 18.23 28.04
CA LEU A 16 38.11 18.50 27.05
C LEU A 16 38.06 17.51 25.88
N LEU A 17 37.74 16.23 26.14
CA LEU A 17 37.61 15.22 25.09
C LEU A 17 36.40 15.48 24.19
N VAL A 18 35.26 15.86 24.77
CA VAL A 18 34.05 16.25 24.02
C VAL A 18 34.29 17.51 23.20
N GLY A 19 35.01 18.50 23.76
CA GLY A 19 35.40 19.70 23.03
C GLY A 19 36.33 19.40 21.85
N LEU A 20 37.30 18.49 22.01
CA LEU A 20 38.22 18.09 20.94
C LEU A 20 37.51 17.33 19.82
N VAL A 21 36.58 16.42 20.16
CA VAL A 21 35.76 15.72 19.16
C VAL A 21 34.90 16.71 18.38
N ALA A 22 34.24 17.65 19.07
CA ALA A 22 33.44 18.68 18.39
C ALA A 22 34.29 19.56 17.46
N ILE A 23 35.49 19.97 17.87
CA ILE A 23 36.40 20.77 17.03
C ILE A 23 36.85 19.98 15.79
N VAL A 24 37.18 18.69 15.94
CA VAL A 24 37.59 17.82 14.82
C VAL A 24 36.42 17.58 13.87
N THR A 25 35.22 17.34 14.38
CA THR A 25 34.01 17.16 13.55
C THR A 25 33.65 18.44 12.79
N LEU A 26 33.77 19.61 13.42
CA LEU A 26 33.49 20.90 12.80
C LEU A 26 34.54 21.35 11.77
N SER A 27 35.78 20.86 11.88
CA SER A 27 36.86 21.19 10.93
C SER A 27 36.91 20.27 9.71
N TYR A 28 36.25 19.10 9.75
CA TYR A 28 36.18 18.17 8.61
C TYR A 28 34.96 18.38 7.69
N ASN A 29 33.96 19.20 8.07
CA ASN A 29 32.74 19.37 7.28
C ASN A 29 32.18 20.80 7.36
N PRO A 30 32.73 21.77 6.58
CA PRO A 30 32.37 23.18 6.68
C PRO A 30 30.94 23.52 6.22
N SER A 31 30.23 22.59 5.56
CA SER A 31 28.84 22.74 5.12
C SER A 31 27.81 22.60 6.25
N PHE A 32 28.18 22.05 7.42
CA PHE A 32 27.26 21.87 8.54
C PHE A 32 27.04 23.14 9.40
N THR A 33 27.91 24.14 9.29
CA THR A 33 27.91 25.30 10.21
C THR A 33 26.88 26.37 9.85
N ASP A 34 26.50 26.48 8.57
CA ASP A 34 25.60 27.55 8.12
C ASP A 34 24.12 27.22 8.42
N GLU A 35 23.67 26.00 8.11
CA GLU A 35 22.27 25.60 8.34
C GLU A 35 21.95 25.37 9.82
N SER A 36 22.85 24.76 10.59
CA SER A 36 22.65 24.46 12.01
C SER A 36 22.59 25.73 12.88
N SER A 37 23.43 26.71 12.56
CA SER A 37 23.52 27.95 13.32
C SER A 37 22.37 28.91 12.99
N GLN A 38 21.89 28.91 11.74
CA GLN A 38 20.67 29.60 11.34
C GLN A 38 19.42 28.95 11.95
N TYR A 39 19.37 27.62 12.04
CA TYR A 39 18.31 26.89 12.72
C TYR A 39 18.21 27.23 14.22
N LEU A 40 19.33 27.19 14.93
CA LEU A 40 19.39 27.54 16.36
C LEU A 40 19.01 29.01 16.63
N ARG A 41 19.44 29.95 15.77
CA ARG A 41 19.04 31.37 15.86
C ARG A 41 17.55 31.58 15.58
N LYS A 42 16.98 30.85 14.63
CA LYS A 42 15.55 30.95 14.30
C LYS A 42 14.69 30.35 15.42
N TRP A 43 15.14 29.25 16.02
CA TRP A 43 14.47 28.60 17.15
C TRP A 43 14.46 29.47 18.41
N THR A 44 15.60 30.08 18.78
CA THR A 44 15.68 30.97 19.96
C THR A 44 14.91 32.27 19.77
N ASN A 45 14.85 32.82 18.56
CA ASN A 45 14.08 34.03 18.28
C ASN A 45 12.57 33.79 18.32
N LEU A 46 12.09 32.62 17.88
CA LEU A 46 10.66 32.26 17.92
C LEU A 46 10.13 31.99 19.33
N HIS A 47 10.97 31.52 20.25
CA HIS A 47 10.54 31.15 21.62
C HIS A 47 10.68 32.28 22.65
N ASN A 48 11.36 33.38 22.32
CA ASN A 48 11.43 34.56 23.18
C ASN A 48 10.24 35.52 23.01
N GLU A 49 9.39 35.36 21.99
CA GLU A 49 8.26 36.28 21.72
C GLU A 49 6.89 35.74 22.15
N GLN A 50 6.78 34.53 22.72
CA GLN A 50 5.49 33.95 23.16
C GLN A 50 5.46 33.50 24.62
N SER A 51 6.18 34.19 25.50
CA SER A 51 5.90 34.11 26.94
C SER A 51 5.03 35.29 27.38
N TRP A 52 3.85 34.97 27.92
CA TRP A 52 2.92 35.85 28.65
C TRP A 52 2.04 36.80 27.83
N LEU A 53 0.78 36.39 27.61
CA LEU A 53 -0.45 37.15 27.93
C LEU A 53 -1.64 36.18 27.78
N GLY A 54 -2.38 35.98 28.86
CA GLY A 54 -3.34 34.88 29.01
C GLY A 54 -4.75 35.13 28.50
N GLN A 55 -5.57 34.08 28.61
CA GLN A 55 -6.95 34.18 29.12
C GLN A 55 -7.38 32.80 29.63
N ALA A 56 -7.47 32.71 30.95
CA ALA A 56 -8.13 31.62 31.65
C ALA A 56 -9.64 31.84 31.57
N ASN A 57 -10.41 30.80 31.23
CA ASN A 57 -11.84 30.74 31.50
C ASN A 57 -12.10 29.73 32.63
N PRO A 58 -12.99 30.05 33.58
CA PRO A 58 -13.14 29.29 34.82
C PRO A 58 -13.93 28.00 34.63
N VAL A 59 -13.43 26.95 35.28
CA VAL A 59 -14.11 25.66 35.50
C VAL A 59 -15.19 25.85 36.56
N PRO A 60 -16.46 25.43 36.34
CA PRO A 60 -17.47 25.41 37.40
C PRO A 60 -17.22 24.21 38.35
N PRO A 61 -17.50 24.37 39.66
CA PRO A 61 -17.00 23.46 40.68
C PRO A 61 -17.72 22.11 40.70
N GLN A 62 -16.92 21.05 40.88
CA GLN A 62 -17.37 19.72 41.30
C GLN A 62 -17.80 19.77 42.76
N ASN A 63 -19.02 19.30 43.06
CA ASN A 63 -19.49 19.01 44.41
C ASN A 63 -19.60 17.50 44.63
N GLN A 64 -19.04 17.02 45.74
CA GLN A 64 -19.40 15.79 46.46
C GLN A 64 -19.38 16.11 47.98
N PRO A 65 -19.92 15.26 48.88
CA PRO A 65 -21.23 14.62 48.90
C PRO A 65 -21.95 14.83 50.25
N GLY A 66 -23.29 14.64 50.27
CA GLY A 66 -24.05 14.23 51.46
C GLY A 66 -24.98 15.26 52.10
N GLN A 67 -26.29 15.12 51.88
CA GLN A 67 -27.27 14.83 52.93
C GLN A 67 -28.68 14.65 52.34
N GLN A 68 -29.43 13.75 52.97
CA GLN A 68 -30.74 13.23 52.62
C GLN A 68 -31.85 14.28 52.60
N SER A 69 -32.78 14.16 51.65
CA SER A 69 -34.20 14.32 51.93
C SER A 69 -35.05 13.52 50.93
N ASN A 70 -36.13 12.96 51.46
CA ASN A 70 -37.09 12.08 50.81
C ASN A 70 -37.93 12.82 49.76
N GLU A 71 -38.04 12.28 48.54
CA GLU A 71 -39.29 12.39 47.78
C GLU A 71 -39.45 11.29 46.72
N LYS A 72 -40.71 10.99 46.42
CA LYS A 72 -41.28 9.74 45.91
C LYS A 72 -40.82 9.35 44.50
N GLN A 73 -40.55 8.06 44.33
CA GLN A 73 -40.36 7.36 43.05
C GLN A 73 -41.71 6.89 42.51
N GLU A 74 -42.13 7.39 41.35
CA GLU A 74 -43.12 6.74 40.47
C GLU A 74 -42.36 5.96 39.39
N THR A 75 -42.54 4.65 39.39
CA THR A 75 -41.99 3.71 38.41
C THR A 75 -43.01 3.46 37.29
N ILE A 76 -42.65 3.78 36.05
CA ILE A 76 -43.37 3.34 34.84
C ILE A 76 -42.55 2.20 34.20
N PRO A 77 -43.09 0.96 34.10
CA PRO A 77 -42.40 -0.15 33.46
C PRO A 77 -42.72 -0.22 31.96
N PHE A 78 -41.70 -0.37 31.12
CA PHE A 78 -41.86 -0.80 29.72
C PHE A 78 -41.32 -2.23 29.57
N HIS A 79 -42.24 -3.18 29.42
CA HIS A 79 -41.99 -4.51 28.86
C HIS A 79 -42.50 -4.53 27.42
N PRO A 80 -41.77 -5.06 26.43
CA PRO A 80 -42.35 -5.51 25.18
C PRO A 80 -42.72 -7.00 25.28
N SER A 81 -44.00 -7.30 25.06
CA SER A 81 -44.48 -8.67 24.77
C SER A 81 -44.63 -8.86 23.26
N PRO A 82 -44.44 -10.08 22.72
CA PRO A 82 -44.45 -10.36 21.29
C PRO A 82 -45.89 -10.47 20.73
N PRO A 83 -46.14 -10.09 19.46
CA PRO A 83 -47.46 -10.28 18.87
C PRO A 83 -47.69 -11.71 18.38
N LYS A 84 -48.89 -12.23 18.69
CA LYS A 84 -49.48 -13.45 18.11
C LYS A 84 -50.17 -13.15 16.79
N ALA A 85 -50.23 -14.19 15.96
CA ALA A 85 -50.79 -14.24 14.62
C ALA A 85 -52.31 -14.05 14.52
N GLY A 86 -52.76 -13.61 13.33
CA GLY A 86 -54.11 -13.80 12.79
C GLY A 86 -55.01 -12.56 12.88
N ASP A 87 -55.18 -11.85 11.78
CA ASP A 87 -56.48 -11.75 11.07
C ASP A 87 -56.39 -10.80 9.86
N GLU A 88 -57.26 -11.08 8.90
CA GLU A 88 -57.22 -10.70 7.48
C GLU A 88 -57.52 -9.22 7.16
N LEU A 89 -57.06 -8.83 5.96
CA LEU A 89 -57.19 -7.54 5.28
C LEU A 89 -58.65 -7.09 5.03
N PRO A 90 -58.84 -5.78 4.77
CA PRO A 90 -59.33 -5.43 3.43
C PRO A 90 -58.54 -4.31 2.73
N ALA A 91 -58.68 -4.32 1.41
CA ALA A 91 -57.90 -3.63 0.40
C ALA A 91 -58.29 -2.17 0.13
N THR A 92 -57.46 -1.53 -0.74
CA THR A 92 -57.65 -0.28 -1.52
C THR A 92 -57.27 1.01 -0.76
N ASN A 93 -56.55 2.01 -1.27
CA ASN A 93 -56.15 2.45 -2.63
C ASN A 93 -55.05 3.56 -2.48
N PRO A 94 -54.61 4.30 -3.52
CA PRO A 94 -53.51 4.01 -4.44
C PRO A 94 -52.28 4.93 -4.33
N ASN A 95 -51.22 4.45 -4.98
CA ASN A 95 -49.92 5.07 -5.23
C ASN A 95 -49.99 6.16 -6.31
N PRO A 96 -49.41 7.37 -6.13
CA PRO A 96 -49.55 8.46 -7.09
C PRO A 96 -48.28 8.67 -7.94
N PHE A 97 -47.82 7.67 -8.69
CA PHE A 97 -46.88 7.91 -9.81
C PHE A 97 -47.05 6.85 -10.90
N ALA A 98 -48.06 7.04 -11.75
CA ALA A 98 -48.17 6.36 -13.03
C ALA A 98 -49.00 7.19 -14.02
N ALA A 99 -48.32 7.77 -15.02
CA ALA A 99 -48.86 8.05 -16.36
C ALA A 99 -47.65 8.20 -17.31
N VAL A 100 -47.40 7.24 -18.24
CA VAL A 100 -47.83 7.26 -19.67
C VAL A 100 -46.76 8.00 -20.52
N ASP A 101 -46.16 7.50 -21.61
CA ASP A 101 -46.48 6.40 -22.54
C ASP A 101 -45.27 5.96 -23.40
N LYS A 102 -45.17 4.64 -23.62
CA LYS A 102 -45.06 3.92 -24.90
C LYS A 102 -44.46 4.65 -26.14
N PHE A 103 -43.46 4.03 -26.77
CA PHE A 103 -43.51 3.71 -28.21
C PHE A 103 -42.71 2.44 -28.52
N THR A 104 -43.30 1.64 -29.40
CA THR A 104 -42.95 0.28 -29.83
C THR A 104 -41.67 0.20 -30.66
N GLY A 105 -40.97 -0.93 -30.54
CA GLY A 105 -39.78 -1.24 -31.32
C GLY A 105 -40.04 -1.61 -32.78
N GLN A 106 -38.99 -1.51 -33.59
CA GLN A 106 -38.80 -2.35 -34.76
C GLN A 106 -37.31 -2.44 -35.11
N GLU A 107 -36.83 -3.68 -35.25
CA GLU A 107 -35.50 -4.04 -35.74
C GLU A 107 -35.35 -3.71 -37.23
N THR A 108 -34.18 -3.23 -37.65
CA THR A 108 -33.61 -3.52 -38.98
C THR A 108 -32.08 -3.51 -38.93
N LYS A 109 -31.47 -4.62 -39.41
CA LYS A 109 -30.04 -4.80 -39.71
C LYS A 109 -29.67 -4.20 -41.09
N PRO A 110 -28.38 -4.09 -41.45
CA PRO A 110 -27.84 -3.06 -42.33
C PRO A 110 -27.79 -3.45 -43.82
N GLU A 111 -27.89 -2.44 -44.70
CA GLU A 111 -27.54 -2.57 -46.11
C GLU A 111 -26.44 -1.57 -46.51
N HIS A 112 -25.40 -2.12 -47.13
CA HIS A 112 -24.43 -1.43 -47.99
C HIS A 112 -25.13 -0.65 -49.11
N LYS A 113 -24.61 0.56 -49.42
CA LYS A 113 -24.46 1.08 -50.79
C LYS A 113 -23.71 2.42 -50.82
N ALA A 114 -22.53 2.40 -51.44
CA ALA A 114 -22.11 3.45 -52.39
C ALA A 114 -22.51 2.94 -53.81
N PRO A 115 -22.38 3.68 -54.93
CA PRO A 115 -21.76 5.01 -55.14
C PRO A 115 -22.57 5.96 -56.07
N TYR A 116 -22.20 7.24 -56.14
CA TYR A 116 -22.35 8.20 -57.29
C TYR A 116 -21.73 9.53 -56.80
N GLY A 117 -20.91 10.30 -57.52
CA GLY A 117 -20.55 10.33 -58.93
C GLY A 117 -20.69 11.76 -59.46
N GLY A 118 -19.56 12.43 -59.75
CA GLY A 118 -19.42 13.68 -60.54
C GLY A 118 -19.75 14.99 -59.81
N GLY A 119 -19.04 16.11 -59.95
CA GLY A 119 -17.95 16.63 -60.80
C GLY A 119 -17.82 18.14 -60.40
N GLY A 120 -16.81 18.94 -60.68
CA GLY A 120 -15.61 18.86 -61.50
C GLY A 120 -14.89 20.23 -61.45
N GLY A 121 -13.67 20.27 -62.00
CA GLY A 121 -12.87 21.47 -62.31
C GLY A 121 -11.91 21.90 -61.18
N GLY A 122 -10.61 22.12 -61.35
CA GLY A 122 -9.64 22.20 -62.45
C GLY A 122 -8.38 22.82 -61.78
N GLY A 123 -7.16 22.33 -61.91
CA GLY A 123 -6.29 22.36 -63.08
C GLY A 123 -4.84 22.66 -62.62
N GLY A 124 -3.85 22.14 -63.35
CA GLY A 124 -2.39 22.42 -63.22
C GLY A 124 -1.71 21.67 -62.07
N GLY A 125 -0.74 20.78 -62.23
CA GLY A 125 0.33 20.71 -63.23
C GLY A 125 1.65 20.81 -62.47
N ASP A 126 2.36 19.69 -62.30
CA ASP A 126 3.83 19.58 -62.35
C ASP A 126 4.28 18.16 -61.94
N ASN A 127 4.91 17.47 -62.90
CA ASN A 127 5.50 16.14 -62.76
C ASN A 127 6.96 16.28 -62.30
N ALA A 128 7.29 15.75 -61.13
CA ALA A 128 8.66 15.43 -60.73
C ALA A 128 8.74 13.94 -60.34
N PRO A 129 9.79 13.21 -60.73
CA PRO A 129 9.91 11.77 -60.47
C PRO A 129 10.18 11.47 -58.99
N PRO A 130 9.76 10.30 -58.47
CA PRO A 130 9.91 9.96 -57.07
C PRO A 130 11.36 9.63 -56.72
N SER A 131 11.91 10.36 -55.75
CA SER A 131 13.17 10.05 -55.09
C SER A 131 12.99 8.83 -54.18
N THR A 132 13.82 7.82 -54.41
CA THR A 132 14.07 6.66 -53.54
C THR A 132 14.38 7.10 -52.10
N PRO A 133 13.83 6.43 -51.06
CA PRO A 133 14.25 6.67 -49.69
C PRO A 133 15.69 6.22 -49.49
N ALA A 134 16.52 7.11 -48.96
CA ALA A 134 17.88 6.83 -48.53
C ALA A 134 17.89 5.77 -47.40
N ALA A 135 18.84 4.84 -47.48
CA ALA A 135 19.12 3.85 -46.46
C ALA A 135 19.39 4.52 -45.09
N PRO A 136 18.95 3.92 -43.96
CA PRO A 136 19.30 4.42 -42.66
C PRO A 136 20.80 4.33 -42.44
N VAL A 137 21.38 5.49 -42.12
CA VAL A 137 22.74 5.68 -41.62
C VAL A 137 22.96 4.81 -40.38
N GLY A 138 24.15 4.22 -40.30
CA GLY A 138 24.52 3.16 -39.36
C GLY A 138 24.11 3.40 -37.91
N LEU A 139 23.51 2.35 -37.34
CA LEU A 139 23.37 2.13 -35.91
C LEU A 139 24.74 2.29 -35.23
N PRO A 140 24.85 3.05 -34.13
CA PRO A 140 26.01 2.98 -33.27
C PRO A 140 26.12 1.56 -32.72
N THR A 141 27.32 1.01 -32.87
CA THR A 141 27.85 -0.20 -32.23
C THR A 141 27.25 -0.45 -30.85
N GLU A 142 26.82 -1.70 -30.63
CA GLU A 142 26.49 -2.29 -29.34
C GLU A 142 27.45 -1.80 -28.24
N VAL A 143 26.92 -0.99 -27.33
CA VAL A 143 27.58 -0.77 -26.05
C VAL A 143 27.37 -2.07 -25.27
N HIS A 144 28.45 -2.82 -25.09
CA HIS A 144 28.51 -3.98 -24.20
C HIS A 144 27.85 -3.66 -22.86
N GLY A 145 26.64 -4.19 -22.68
CA GLY A 145 25.82 -3.99 -21.49
C GLY A 145 26.19 -5.00 -20.42
N ASP A 146 27.07 -4.59 -19.50
CA ASP A 146 27.36 -5.39 -18.29
C ASP A 146 27.49 -4.54 -17.00
N SER A 147 27.25 -3.23 -17.06
CA SER A 147 27.43 -2.33 -15.89
C SER A 147 26.11 -1.76 -15.35
N LEU A 148 25.02 -2.54 -15.37
CA LEU A 148 23.77 -2.16 -14.69
C LEU A 148 23.68 -2.67 -13.24
N HIS A 149 24.70 -3.41 -12.78
CA HIS A 149 24.80 -3.86 -11.40
C HIS A 149 25.77 -2.97 -10.62
N PRO A 150 25.52 -2.72 -9.32
CA PRO A 150 26.48 -2.04 -8.46
C PRO A 150 27.80 -2.82 -8.41
N SER A 151 28.93 -2.12 -8.45
CA SER A 151 30.26 -2.74 -8.40
C SER A 151 30.40 -3.67 -7.21
N GLY A 152 30.79 -4.92 -7.47
CA GLY A 152 31.04 -5.94 -6.43
C GLY A 152 29.82 -6.76 -6.00
N VAL A 153 28.65 -6.59 -6.62
CA VAL A 153 27.45 -7.40 -6.36
C VAL A 153 27.31 -8.47 -7.45
N ASN A 154 27.32 -9.75 -7.07
CA ASN A 154 26.96 -10.84 -7.97
C ASN A 154 25.45 -11.14 -7.86
N VAL A 155 24.65 -10.42 -8.65
CA VAL A 155 23.19 -10.53 -8.57
C VAL A 155 22.70 -11.95 -8.85
N ALA A 156 23.29 -12.65 -9.82
CA ALA A 156 22.84 -13.98 -10.23
C ALA A 156 23.08 -15.06 -9.15
N SER A 157 24.11 -14.91 -8.31
CA SER A 157 24.39 -15.90 -7.27
C SER A 157 23.44 -15.76 -6.08
N ASP A 158 23.16 -14.53 -5.63
CA ASP A 158 22.48 -14.33 -4.33
C ASP A 158 21.05 -13.83 -4.45
N TRP A 159 20.62 -13.36 -5.63
CA TRP A 159 19.28 -12.85 -5.88
C TRP A 159 18.60 -13.51 -7.08
N HIS A 160 17.27 -13.36 -7.12
CA HIS A 160 16.45 -13.58 -8.29
C HIS A 160 16.11 -12.24 -8.94
N GLU A 161 16.79 -11.88 -10.04
CA GLU A 161 16.54 -10.59 -10.70
C GLU A 161 15.22 -10.56 -11.46
N ILE A 162 14.42 -9.52 -11.20
CA ILE A 162 13.20 -9.21 -11.95
C ILE A 162 13.39 -7.98 -12.83
N ARG A 163 12.76 -7.99 -14.01
CA ARG A 163 12.97 -7.01 -15.09
C ARG A 163 11.65 -6.48 -15.62
N SER A 164 11.61 -5.16 -15.86
CA SER A 164 10.46 -4.48 -16.46
C SER A 164 10.18 -5.00 -17.86
N GLN A 165 8.91 -5.18 -18.18
CA GLN A 165 8.41 -5.50 -19.52
C GLN A 165 8.16 -4.22 -20.35
N SER A 166 7.95 -3.07 -19.71
CA SER A 166 7.71 -1.80 -20.42
C SER A 166 8.96 -0.98 -20.71
N VAL A 167 10.02 -1.14 -19.93
CA VAL A 167 11.25 -0.35 -20.08
C VAL A 167 12.27 -1.16 -20.90
N PRO A 168 12.83 -0.63 -22.01
CA PRO A 168 13.74 -1.38 -22.89
C PRO A 168 14.97 -1.99 -22.18
N GLN A 169 15.47 -1.33 -21.14
CA GLN A 169 16.60 -1.83 -20.33
C GLN A 169 16.15 -2.70 -19.15
N GLY A 170 14.86 -3.01 -19.04
CA GLY A 170 14.26 -3.81 -17.97
C GLY A 170 14.38 -3.19 -16.57
N GLN A 171 14.75 -1.92 -16.46
CA GLN A 171 14.83 -1.22 -15.18
C GLN A 171 13.43 -0.84 -14.70
N TYR A 172 13.28 -0.63 -13.39
CA TYR A 172 12.07 -0.01 -12.87
C TYR A 172 11.88 1.42 -13.42
N PHE A 173 10.66 1.94 -13.31
CA PHE A 173 10.29 3.29 -13.73
C PHE A 173 9.75 4.10 -12.55
N ALA A 174 9.81 5.43 -12.66
CA ALA A 174 9.27 6.32 -11.63
C ALA A 174 7.74 6.38 -11.70
N VAL A 175 7.11 6.59 -10.54
CA VAL A 175 5.67 6.88 -10.44
C VAL A 175 5.52 8.35 -10.05
N ASN A 176 5.10 9.18 -10.99
CA ASN A 176 5.11 10.64 -10.81
C ASN A 176 3.72 11.16 -10.45
N PHE A 177 3.56 11.59 -9.20
CA PHE A 177 2.30 12.19 -8.74
C PHE A 177 2.17 13.68 -9.09
N TYR A 178 3.29 14.38 -9.27
CA TYR A 178 3.32 15.80 -9.58
C TYR A 178 4.40 16.10 -10.62
N ASP A 179 4.05 16.84 -11.68
CA ASP A 179 4.99 17.52 -12.60
C ASP A 179 6.27 16.73 -12.95
N HIS A 180 6.11 15.44 -13.28
CA HIS A 180 7.18 14.48 -13.60
C HIS A 180 8.19 14.21 -12.47
N SER A 181 7.83 14.53 -11.23
CA SER A 181 8.57 14.19 -10.02
C SER A 181 7.89 13.08 -9.24
N ASN A 182 8.72 12.17 -8.71
CA ASN A 182 8.32 11.09 -7.82
C ASN A 182 8.72 11.33 -6.37
N ASP A 183 9.26 12.50 -6.00
CA ASP A 183 9.82 12.81 -4.67
C ASP A 183 8.84 13.42 -3.66
N ARG A 184 7.57 13.55 -4.05
CA ARG A 184 6.46 14.11 -3.24
C ARG A 184 5.43 13.08 -2.81
N ALA A 185 5.78 11.81 -2.96
CA ALA A 185 4.95 10.68 -2.58
C ALA A 185 5.84 9.53 -2.10
N ILE A 186 5.29 8.64 -1.27
CA ILE A 186 5.89 7.37 -0.85
C ILE A 186 4.83 6.27 -0.89
N ASN A 187 5.23 5.01 -0.84
CA ASN A 187 4.34 3.85 -0.73
C ASN A 187 3.28 3.75 -1.85
N PRO A 188 3.68 3.58 -3.12
CA PRO A 188 2.75 3.61 -4.23
C PRO A 188 1.92 2.33 -4.33
N ASN A 189 0.75 2.49 -4.94
CA ASN A 189 -0.21 1.47 -5.30
C ASN A 189 -0.70 1.73 -6.71
N ILE A 190 -0.81 0.69 -7.52
CA ILE A 190 -1.22 0.79 -8.91
C ILE A 190 -2.20 -0.34 -9.19
N ILE A 191 -3.41 0.02 -9.64
CA ILE A 191 -4.42 -0.93 -10.13
C ILE A 191 -4.89 -0.49 -11.52
N PRO A 192 -5.33 -1.42 -12.38
CA PRO A 192 -5.83 -1.09 -13.71
C PRO A 192 -7.11 -0.26 -13.61
N HIS A 193 -7.22 0.78 -14.44
CA HIS A 193 -8.46 1.53 -14.53
C HIS A 193 -9.56 0.60 -15.08
N PRO A 194 -10.77 0.59 -14.50
CA PRO A 194 -11.80 -0.38 -14.87
C PRO A 194 -12.35 -0.21 -16.30
N HIS A 195 -12.20 0.99 -16.89
CA HIS A 195 -12.86 1.36 -18.15
C HIS A 195 -11.98 2.07 -19.18
N ILE A 196 -10.77 2.50 -18.81
CA ILE A 196 -9.92 3.30 -19.68
C ILE A 196 -8.69 2.44 -19.94
N ASN A 197 -8.51 2.07 -21.20
CA ASN A 197 -7.35 1.27 -21.60
C ASN A 197 -6.05 2.06 -21.39
N ASP A 198 -4.96 1.33 -21.18
CA ASP A 198 -3.61 1.90 -21.00
C ASP A 198 -3.55 2.99 -19.92
N THR A 199 -4.44 2.89 -18.94
CA THR A 199 -4.60 3.84 -17.84
C THR A 199 -4.73 3.05 -16.55
N TRP A 200 -4.07 3.56 -15.52
CA TRP A 200 -4.05 2.97 -14.19
C TRP A 200 -4.50 3.99 -13.17
N ILE A 201 -4.98 3.51 -12.03
CA ILE A 201 -5.23 4.34 -10.87
C ILE A 201 -4.05 4.19 -9.94
N ALA A 202 -3.37 5.30 -9.68
CA ALA A 202 -2.22 5.35 -8.79
C ALA A 202 -2.64 6.01 -7.47
N VAL A 203 -2.24 5.39 -6.36
CA VAL A 203 -2.46 5.91 -5.00
C VAL A 203 -1.15 5.85 -4.23
N ALA A 204 -0.82 6.90 -3.48
CA ALA A 204 0.40 6.93 -2.68
C ALA A 204 0.27 7.88 -1.50
N GLN A 205 1.02 7.59 -0.43
CA GLN A 205 1.11 8.45 0.72
C GLN A 205 1.76 9.78 0.32
N LYS A 206 1.07 10.89 0.58
CA LYS A 206 1.62 12.23 0.33
C LYS A 206 2.85 12.45 1.20
N PHE A 207 3.92 12.94 0.58
CA PHE A 207 5.15 13.30 1.27
C PHE A 207 5.56 14.72 0.90
N ASP A 208 5.58 15.63 1.88
CA ASP A 208 5.85 17.03 1.65
C ASP A 208 7.17 17.43 2.32
N ARG A 209 8.24 17.39 1.51
CA ARG A 209 9.62 17.72 1.93
C ARG A 209 9.82 19.21 2.22
N ASP A 210 9.01 20.06 1.61
CA ASP A 210 9.24 21.50 1.55
C ASP A 210 8.50 22.26 2.66
N ARG A 211 7.85 21.54 3.60
CA ARG A 211 7.15 22.18 4.72
C ARG A 211 8.12 22.88 5.65
N SER A 212 7.83 24.14 5.94
CA SER A 212 8.54 24.93 6.95
C SER A 212 8.18 24.54 8.39
N TYR A 213 7.23 23.63 8.59
CA TYR A 213 6.76 23.16 9.90
C TYR A 213 6.39 21.67 9.88
N ALA A 214 6.51 21.00 11.03
CA ALA A 214 6.06 19.62 11.20
C ALA A 214 4.53 19.57 11.19
N SER A 215 3.96 18.73 10.34
CA SER A 215 2.51 18.53 10.27
C SER A 215 2.19 17.09 10.60
N GLY A 216 1.20 16.89 11.47
CA GLY A 216 0.65 15.57 11.78
C GLY A 216 -0.33 15.05 10.72
N TRP A 217 -0.68 15.88 9.73
CA TRP A 217 -1.65 15.55 8.69
C TRP A 217 -1.05 14.62 7.64
N SER A 218 -1.72 13.49 7.46
CA SER A 218 -1.41 12.46 6.48
C SER A 218 -2.57 12.32 5.50
N GLU A 219 -2.23 12.23 4.21
CA GLU A 219 -3.19 12.16 3.12
C GLU A 219 -2.69 11.14 2.09
N GLU A 220 -3.62 10.42 1.47
CA GLU A 220 -3.31 9.56 0.32
C GLU A 220 -3.63 10.33 -0.96
N LEU A 221 -2.65 10.48 -1.83
CA LEU A 221 -2.79 11.02 -3.17
C LEU A 221 -3.49 10.01 -4.06
N VAL A 222 -4.29 10.47 -5.02
CA VAL A 222 -4.91 9.62 -6.04
C VAL A 222 -4.90 10.30 -7.40
N CYS A 223 -4.74 9.54 -8.47
CA CYS A 223 -4.90 10.02 -9.85
C CYS A 223 -5.15 8.86 -10.82
N ASN A 224 -5.62 9.20 -12.02
CA ASN A 224 -5.38 8.36 -13.18
C ASN A 224 -3.95 8.62 -13.69
N ALA A 225 -3.26 7.57 -14.11
CA ALA A 225 -1.87 7.62 -14.53
C ALA A 225 -1.66 6.85 -15.85
N GLN A 226 -0.73 7.33 -16.66
CA GLN A 226 -0.36 6.75 -17.96
C GLN A 226 1.16 6.78 -18.12
N PHE A 227 1.70 5.88 -18.94
CA PHE A 227 3.11 5.96 -19.30
C PHE A 227 3.35 7.19 -20.16
N ASP A 228 4.28 8.05 -19.75
CA ASP A 228 4.72 9.20 -20.52
C ASP A 228 5.80 8.82 -21.55
N ALA A 229 6.17 9.79 -22.38
CA ALA A 229 7.19 9.58 -23.42
C ALA A 229 8.58 9.22 -22.87
N SER A 230 8.84 9.42 -21.58
CA SER A 230 10.09 9.04 -20.91
C SER A 230 10.03 7.63 -20.33
N GLY A 231 8.88 6.94 -20.44
CA GLY A 231 8.66 5.61 -19.88
C GLY A 231 8.34 5.62 -18.39
N ASN A 232 8.02 6.77 -17.79
CA ASN A 232 7.55 6.85 -16.41
C ASN A 232 6.03 6.77 -16.35
N LEU A 233 5.49 6.23 -15.26
CA LEU A 233 4.05 6.27 -15.03
C LEU A 233 3.68 7.58 -14.34
N SER A 234 3.00 8.47 -15.06
CA SER A 234 2.76 9.85 -14.61
C SER A 234 1.27 10.14 -14.47
N CYS A 235 0.90 10.80 -13.37
CA CYS A 235 -0.47 11.22 -13.11
C CYS A 235 -0.95 12.26 -14.14
N ILE A 236 -2.12 12.00 -14.72
CA ILE A 236 -2.85 12.94 -15.57
C ILE A 236 -3.33 14.11 -14.71
N ILE A 237 -2.97 15.32 -15.10
CA ILE A 237 -3.05 16.54 -14.28
C ILE A 237 -4.44 16.80 -13.70
N ASP A 238 -5.49 16.66 -14.53
CA ASP A 238 -6.87 16.97 -14.18
C ASP A 238 -7.54 15.91 -13.29
N THR A 239 -6.91 14.74 -13.13
CA THR A 239 -7.40 13.64 -12.28
C THR A 239 -6.75 13.60 -10.91
N ARG A 240 -5.76 14.47 -10.65
CA ARG A 240 -5.02 14.50 -9.38
C ARG A 240 -5.93 14.95 -8.24
N GLY A 241 -5.91 14.20 -7.14
CA GLY A 241 -6.68 14.49 -5.95
C GLY A 241 -6.07 13.88 -4.68
N THR A 242 -6.84 13.96 -3.60
CA THR A 242 -6.57 13.27 -2.34
C THR A 242 -7.77 12.40 -2.00
N LEU A 243 -7.53 11.22 -1.44
CA LEU A 243 -8.61 10.34 -1.01
C LEU A 243 -9.37 10.95 0.16
N THR A 244 -10.69 10.85 0.11
CA THR A 244 -11.59 11.40 1.13
C THR A 244 -11.74 10.43 2.31
N VAL A 245 -10.65 10.23 3.06
CA VAL A 245 -10.63 9.37 4.24
C VAL A 245 -10.79 10.21 5.52
N ALA A 246 -11.76 9.85 6.35
CA ALA A 246 -11.98 10.52 7.63
C ALA A 246 -10.84 10.19 8.62
N ALA A 247 -10.40 11.21 9.36
CA ALA A 247 -9.48 11.00 10.48
C ALA A 247 -10.16 10.26 11.64
N SER A 248 -9.40 9.41 12.32
CA SER A 248 -9.82 8.63 13.48
C SER A 248 -9.06 9.08 14.73
N PHE A 249 -9.47 8.58 15.90
CA PHE A 249 -8.85 8.90 17.19
C PHE A 249 -8.69 7.67 18.07
N SER A 250 -7.58 7.59 18.80
CA SER A 250 -7.29 6.53 19.78
C SER A 250 -6.93 7.10 21.16
N PRO A 251 -7.56 6.64 22.25
CA PRO A 251 -7.13 6.93 23.61
C PRO A 251 -6.00 6.00 24.11
N HIS A 252 -5.47 5.14 23.24
CA HIS A 252 -4.51 4.08 23.60
C HIS A 252 -3.06 4.39 23.21
N CYS A 253 -2.81 5.49 22.49
CA CYS A 253 -1.46 5.95 22.17
C CYS A 253 -0.77 6.55 23.39
N ARG A 254 -0.12 5.70 24.19
CA ARG A 254 0.55 6.06 25.45
C ARG A 254 2.03 5.70 25.41
N ASP A 255 2.78 6.17 26.40
CA ASP A 255 4.21 5.86 26.59
C ASP A 255 5.02 6.13 25.30
N ARG A 256 5.72 5.11 24.80
CA ARG A 256 6.55 5.18 23.58
C ARG A 256 5.76 5.48 22.31
N LEU A 257 4.43 5.35 22.33
CA LEU A 257 3.55 5.61 21.19
C LEU A 257 2.83 6.95 21.28
N THR A 258 3.12 7.77 22.29
CA THR A 258 2.45 9.07 22.49
C THR A 258 2.56 9.98 21.26
N THR A 259 3.66 9.88 20.50
CA THR A 259 3.85 10.65 19.27
C THR A 259 2.86 10.30 18.17
N LEU A 260 2.30 9.09 18.17
CA LEU A 260 1.28 8.68 17.20
C LEU A 260 -0.07 9.39 17.42
N ASN A 261 -0.29 10.03 18.58
CA ASN A 261 -1.47 10.91 18.76
C ASN A 261 -1.49 12.07 17.77
N PHE A 262 -0.32 12.47 17.25
CA PHE A 262 -0.22 13.54 16.27
C PHE A 262 -0.50 13.09 14.84
N ASN A 263 -0.56 11.77 14.58
CA ASN A 263 -0.88 11.26 13.25
C ASN A 263 -2.38 11.41 12.98
N ILE A 264 -2.72 12.24 11.99
CA ILE A 264 -4.10 12.54 11.59
C ILE A 264 -4.30 12.05 10.16
N GLY A 265 -5.29 11.17 9.96
CA GLY A 265 -5.66 10.65 8.64
C GLY A 265 -5.14 9.24 8.33
N PRO A 266 -5.26 8.79 7.08
CA PRO A 266 -4.74 7.50 6.62
C PRO A 266 -3.21 7.50 6.51
N HIS A 267 -2.61 6.34 6.75
CA HIS A 267 -1.19 6.10 6.51
C HIS A 267 -0.96 4.80 5.75
N ASP A 268 0.04 4.82 4.88
CA ASP A 268 0.59 3.64 4.20
C ASP A 268 -0.50 2.77 3.56
N ALA A 269 -1.41 3.40 2.82
CA ALA A 269 -2.51 2.70 2.20
C ALA A 269 -2.04 1.63 1.22
N ARG A 270 -2.86 0.59 1.09
CA ARG A 270 -2.81 -0.42 0.05
C ARG A 270 -4.12 -0.42 -0.71
N VAL A 271 -4.04 -0.20 -2.01
CA VAL A 271 -5.21 -0.28 -2.91
C VAL A 271 -5.07 -1.53 -3.75
N LEU A 272 -6.09 -2.38 -3.75
CA LEU A 272 -6.08 -3.66 -4.43
C LEU A 272 -7.46 -4.02 -4.97
N TYR A 273 -7.50 -4.82 -6.03
CA TYR A 273 -8.73 -5.50 -6.45
C TYR A 273 -8.96 -6.77 -5.61
N GLY A 274 -10.17 -6.91 -5.06
CA GLY A 274 -10.71 -8.22 -4.71
C GLY A 274 -11.34 -8.89 -5.94
N PRO A 275 -12.00 -10.05 -5.78
CA PRO A 275 -12.63 -10.76 -6.90
C PRO A 275 -13.66 -9.93 -7.66
N ASP A 276 -14.36 -9.05 -6.95
CA ASP A 276 -15.54 -8.34 -7.45
C ASP A 276 -15.29 -6.84 -7.63
N TYR A 277 -14.62 -6.20 -6.66
CA TYR A 277 -14.35 -4.75 -6.69
C TYR A 277 -13.13 -4.41 -5.83
N PRO A 278 -12.59 -3.19 -5.93
CA PRO A 278 -11.38 -2.82 -5.21
C PRO A 278 -11.64 -2.31 -3.79
N PHE A 279 -10.63 -2.52 -2.96
CA PHE A 279 -10.58 -2.11 -1.57
C PHE A 279 -9.37 -1.23 -1.33
N ILE A 280 -9.49 -0.34 -0.37
CA ILE A 280 -8.35 0.28 0.28
C ILE A 280 -8.17 -0.34 1.67
N VAL A 281 -6.93 -0.56 2.08
CA VAL A 281 -6.56 -0.90 3.45
C VAL A 281 -5.51 0.09 3.90
N TYR A 282 -5.71 0.78 5.02
CA TYR A 282 -4.81 1.84 5.47
C TYR A 282 -4.68 1.84 6.98
N GLY A 283 -3.57 2.38 7.48
CA GLY A 283 -3.35 2.59 8.90
C GLY A 283 -4.02 3.87 9.40
N SER A 284 -4.64 3.84 10.57
CA SER A 284 -5.11 5.05 11.26
C SER A 284 -5.21 4.79 12.77
N GLN A 285 -5.55 5.82 13.57
CA GLN A 285 -5.75 5.62 15.00
C GLN A 285 -6.88 4.61 15.26
N SER A 286 -6.66 3.73 16.23
CA SER A 286 -7.53 2.57 16.47
C SER A 286 -8.48 2.77 17.64
N HIS A 287 -9.67 2.16 17.57
CA HIS A 287 -10.59 2.10 18.72
C HIS A 287 -10.17 1.06 19.76
N TYR A 288 -9.27 0.13 19.42
CA TYR A 288 -8.90 -1.04 20.22
C TYR A 288 -7.41 -1.04 20.65
N ALA A 289 -6.54 -0.48 19.81
CA ALA A 289 -5.11 -0.30 20.00
C ALA A 289 -4.72 1.17 19.83
N CYS A 290 -3.43 1.53 19.87
CA CYS A 290 -3.01 2.90 19.51
C CYS A 290 -3.25 3.18 18.02
N PHE A 291 -2.81 2.25 17.18
CA PHE A 291 -2.89 2.35 15.73
C PHE A 291 -3.42 1.04 15.15
N GLY A 292 -4.27 1.10 14.13
CA GLY A 292 -4.95 -0.07 13.58
C GLY A 292 -5.11 0.00 12.06
N GLN A 293 -5.50 -1.13 11.48
CA GLN A 293 -5.77 -1.24 10.05
C GLN A 293 -7.26 -1.06 9.77
N TRP A 294 -7.57 -0.15 8.86
CA TRP A 294 -8.90 0.19 8.41
C TRP A 294 -9.08 -0.23 6.96
N THR A 295 -10.32 -0.43 6.53
CA THR A 295 -10.67 -0.69 5.14
C THR A 295 -11.91 0.06 4.70
N GLN A 296 -12.01 0.31 3.41
CA GLN A 296 -13.21 0.81 2.76
C GLN A 296 -13.28 0.30 1.32
N ASP A 297 -14.50 0.21 0.80
CA ASP A 297 -14.75 0.12 -0.63
C ASP A 297 -14.12 1.34 -1.33
N PHE A 298 -13.08 1.09 -2.12
CA PHE A 298 -12.26 2.14 -2.72
C PHE A 298 -13.05 3.03 -3.68
N ARG A 299 -14.12 2.47 -4.27
CA ARG A 299 -14.99 3.14 -5.25
C ARG A 299 -15.75 4.33 -4.65
N LEU A 300 -15.82 4.40 -3.32
CA LEU A 300 -16.61 5.41 -2.61
C LEU A 300 -15.78 6.62 -2.16
N ILE A 301 -14.46 6.59 -2.34
CA ILE A 301 -13.54 7.64 -1.84
C ILE A 301 -12.70 8.31 -2.94
N MET A 302 -12.98 7.97 -4.20
CA MET A 302 -12.46 8.66 -5.38
C MET A 302 -13.51 8.72 -6.49
N ASP A 303 -13.34 9.66 -7.42
CA ASP A 303 -14.10 9.66 -8.67
C ASP A 303 -13.33 8.87 -9.74
N TRP A 304 -13.87 7.72 -10.08
CA TRP A 304 -13.31 6.80 -11.08
C TRP A 304 -14.37 6.36 -12.12
N GLY A 305 -15.49 7.09 -12.20
CA GLY A 305 -16.53 6.92 -13.22
C GLY A 305 -17.56 5.80 -12.98
N VAL A 306 -17.48 5.05 -11.86
CA VAL A 306 -18.47 3.99 -11.53
C VAL A 306 -19.30 4.39 -10.32
N PHE A 307 -20.59 4.62 -10.55
CA PHE A 307 -21.58 4.70 -9.47
C PHE A 307 -22.07 3.30 -9.09
N ARG A 308 -22.33 3.12 -7.79
CA ARG A 308 -22.94 1.94 -7.16
C ARG A 308 -23.89 1.18 -8.11
N GLY A 309 -23.69 -0.14 -8.22
CA GLY A 309 -24.71 -1.07 -8.66
C GLY A 309 -24.63 -1.55 -10.11
N ASN A 310 -24.15 -2.78 -10.27
CA ASN A 310 -24.81 -3.77 -11.14
C ASN A 310 -24.58 -5.22 -10.68
N GLU A 311 -23.73 -5.45 -9.67
CA GLU A 311 -23.57 -6.74 -8.97
C GLU A 311 -24.70 -6.95 -7.91
N SER A 312 -25.94 -6.81 -8.40
CA SER A 312 -27.24 -7.43 -8.09
C SER A 312 -27.60 -8.12 -6.74
N ASN A 313 -26.82 -8.13 -5.66
CA ASN A 313 -27.24 -8.83 -4.41
C ASN A 313 -27.16 -8.01 -3.10
N GLY A 314 -26.81 -6.72 -3.12
CA GLY A 314 -26.85 -5.89 -1.90
C GLY A 314 -25.80 -6.24 -0.84
N THR A 315 -24.66 -6.80 -1.26
CA THR A 315 -23.58 -7.32 -0.39
C THR A 315 -22.28 -6.52 -0.42
N ASP A 316 -22.28 -5.29 -0.97
CA ASP A 316 -21.10 -4.41 -0.97
C ASP A 316 -20.60 -4.20 0.47
N ARG A 317 -19.43 -4.77 0.78
CA ARG A 317 -18.75 -4.69 2.08
C ARG A 317 -17.99 -3.37 2.23
N PHE A 318 -17.88 -2.90 3.48
CA PHE A 318 -17.06 -1.75 3.85
C PHE A 318 -17.42 -0.45 3.13
N GLN A 319 -18.72 -0.16 3.00
CA GLN A 319 -19.18 1.08 2.36
C GLN A 319 -18.76 2.36 3.11
N VAL A 320 -18.41 2.23 4.38
CA VAL A 320 -17.86 3.28 5.23
C VAL A 320 -16.51 2.81 5.79
N PRO A 321 -15.64 3.73 6.24
CA PRO A 321 -14.42 3.36 6.96
C PRO A 321 -14.72 2.34 8.05
N THR A 322 -14.08 1.18 7.97
CA THR A 322 -14.31 0.06 8.88
C THR A 322 -12.98 -0.44 9.42
N GLU A 323 -12.81 -0.43 10.74
CA GLU A 323 -11.62 -0.98 11.37
C GLU A 323 -11.62 -2.51 11.29
N ILE A 324 -10.48 -3.11 10.97
CA ILE A 324 -10.28 -4.56 10.92
C ILE A 324 -9.86 -5.04 12.31
N GLN A 325 -10.71 -5.82 12.94
CA GLN A 325 -10.67 -6.06 14.38
C GLN A 325 -10.23 -7.50 14.67
N ARG A 326 -8.91 -7.72 14.82
CA ARG A 326 -8.42 -9.03 15.27
C ARG A 326 -8.98 -9.37 16.66
N PRO A 327 -9.24 -10.65 16.98
CA PRO A 327 -9.59 -11.03 18.34
C PRO A 327 -8.48 -10.67 19.35
N PRO A 328 -8.82 -10.30 20.60
CA PRO A 328 -7.84 -10.07 21.65
C PRO A 328 -6.91 -11.28 21.86
N PRO A 329 -5.66 -11.06 22.30
CA PRO A 329 -5.08 -9.78 22.67
C PRO A 329 -4.65 -8.93 21.46
N TRP A 330 -4.84 -7.61 21.56
CA TRP A 330 -4.32 -6.66 20.59
C TRP A 330 -2.86 -6.32 20.88
N GLY A 331 -2.09 -6.08 19.83
CA GLY A 331 -0.78 -5.44 19.93
C GLY A 331 -0.93 -3.94 20.21
N ASP A 332 0.19 -3.29 20.54
CA ASP A 332 0.19 -1.82 20.72
C ASP A 332 -0.14 -1.10 19.40
N MET A 333 0.26 -1.69 18.27
CA MET A 333 -0.03 -1.24 16.91
C MET A 333 -0.38 -2.43 16.03
N GLU A 334 -1.56 -2.41 15.42
CA GLU A 334 -1.92 -3.32 14.34
C GLU A 334 -1.59 -2.65 13.01
N LYS A 335 -0.71 -3.26 12.22
CA LYS A 335 -0.25 -2.70 10.94
C LYS A 335 -0.10 -3.81 9.91
N ASN A 336 -0.10 -3.40 8.65
CA ASN A 336 0.31 -4.23 7.51
C ASN A 336 -0.64 -5.35 7.12
N PHE A 337 -1.82 -5.47 7.73
CA PHE A 337 -2.82 -6.47 7.34
C PHE A 337 -3.14 -6.40 5.84
N TYR A 338 -3.39 -7.56 5.24
CA TYR A 338 -3.86 -7.64 3.86
C TYR A 338 -4.97 -8.68 3.71
N PHE A 339 -5.82 -8.49 2.70
CA PHE A 339 -6.88 -9.43 2.37
C PHE A 339 -6.44 -10.49 1.37
N PHE A 340 -7.11 -11.64 1.45
CA PHE A 340 -7.07 -12.70 0.45
C PHE A 340 -8.42 -13.41 0.35
N TRP A 341 -8.63 -14.16 -0.73
CA TRP A 341 -9.92 -14.80 -1.02
C TRP A 341 -9.77 -16.24 -1.50
N ASP A 342 -10.67 -17.11 -1.05
CA ASP A 342 -10.77 -18.49 -1.55
C ASP A 342 -11.52 -18.58 -2.90
N PHE A 343 -11.75 -19.80 -3.39
CA PHE A 343 -12.52 -20.04 -4.62
C PHE A 343 -13.99 -19.64 -4.52
N ASN A 344 -14.55 -19.61 -3.30
CA ASN A 344 -15.92 -19.18 -3.03
C ASN A 344 -16.03 -17.66 -2.81
N LYS A 345 -14.94 -16.91 -3.06
CA LYS A 345 -14.83 -15.47 -2.79
C LYS A 345 -15.07 -15.12 -1.32
N THR A 346 -14.88 -16.06 -0.40
CA THR A 346 -14.85 -15.75 1.03
C THR A 346 -13.63 -14.92 1.32
N MET A 347 -13.82 -13.80 2.01
CA MET A 347 -12.73 -12.89 2.36
C MET A 347 -12.10 -13.28 3.69
N TYR A 348 -10.77 -13.26 3.70
CA TYR A 348 -9.94 -13.49 4.87
C TYR A 348 -8.94 -12.34 5.01
N VAL A 349 -8.44 -12.16 6.22
CA VAL A 349 -7.37 -11.22 6.52
C VAL A 349 -6.16 -11.98 7.05
N HIS A 350 -4.99 -11.59 6.56
CA HIS A 350 -3.70 -12.03 7.06
C HIS A 350 -3.12 -10.95 7.99
N HIS A 351 -2.79 -11.34 9.21
CA HIS A 351 -2.28 -10.43 10.24
C HIS A 351 -0.76 -10.43 10.30
N ASP A 352 -0.17 -11.61 10.47
CA ASP A 352 1.24 -11.78 10.80
C ASP A 352 1.88 -12.81 9.87
N THR A 353 3.06 -12.52 9.32
CA THR A 353 3.87 -13.49 8.55
C THR A 353 4.79 -14.31 9.45
N ALA A 354 5.34 -13.68 10.50
CA ALA A 354 6.37 -14.26 11.36
C ALA A 354 6.23 -13.73 12.81
N PRO A 355 6.65 -14.50 13.84
CA PRO A 355 7.33 -15.81 13.76
C PRO A 355 6.40 -16.97 13.39
N GLN A 356 5.09 -16.75 13.42
CA GLN A 356 4.09 -17.69 12.93
C GLN A 356 3.11 -16.92 12.07
N ARG A 357 2.63 -17.57 11.01
CA ARG A 357 1.60 -17.00 10.17
C ARG A 357 0.28 -16.95 10.94
N VAL A 358 -0.46 -15.83 10.85
CA VAL A 358 -1.77 -15.68 11.50
C VAL A 358 -2.76 -15.12 10.49
N PHE A 359 -3.90 -15.78 10.32
CA PHE A 359 -4.95 -15.35 9.40
C PHE A 359 -6.31 -15.87 9.84
N ALA A 360 -7.36 -15.15 9.50
CA ALA A 360 -8.72 -15.47 9.90
C ALA A 360 -9.74 -14.92 8.90
N LYS A 361 -10.98 -15.43 8.99
CA LYS A 361 -12.09 -14.91 8.19
C LYS A 361 -12.47 -13.51 8.66
N VAL A 362 -12.80 -12.61 7.74
CA VAL A 362 -13.27 -11.25 8.04
C VAL A 362 -14.71 -11.04 7.56
N GLU A 363 -15.53 -10.45 8.43
CA GLU A 363 -16.91 -10.09 8.14
C GLU A 363 -17.03 -8.63 7.65
N ALA A 364 -18.20 -8.29 7.10
CA ALA A 364 -18.42 -6.97 6.47
C ALA A 364 -18.40 -5.79 7.46
N ASP A 365 -18.52 -6.06 8.76
CA ASP A 365 -18.43 -5.07 9.85
C ASP A 365 -16.99 -4.93 10.40
N GLY A 366 -16.03 -5.62 9.79
CA GLY A 366 -14.62 -5.61 10.19
C GLY A 366 -14.28 -6.58 11.33
N SER A 367 -15.27 -7.28 11.90
CA SER A 367 -15.01 -8.33 12.88
C SER A 367 -14.23 -9.48 12.25
N VAL A 368 -13.22 -9.97 12.97
CA VAL A 368 -12.38 -11.08 12.52
C VAL A 368 -12.64 -12.29 13.41
N GLY A 369 -12.79 -13.45 12.76
CA GLY A 369 -13.04 -14.73 13.43
C GLY A 369 -11.82 -15.30 14.16
N ALA A 370 -11.93 -16.55 14.59
CA ALA A 370 -10.82 -17.28 15.21
C ALA A 370 -9.64 -17.45 14.24
N ASP A 371 -8.42 -17.54 14.80
CA ASP A 371 -7.20 -17.84 14.04
C ASP A 371 -7.33 -19.20 13.34
N LEU A 372 -7.29 -19.19 12.00
CA LEU A 372 -7.39 -20.38 11.16
C LEU A 372 -6.01 -20.97 10.84
N SER A 373 -4.93 -20.27 11.18
CA SER A 373 -3.55 -20.70 10.92
C SER A 373 -3.16 -21.97 11.67
N GLU A 374 -3.85 -22.30 12.76
CA GLU A 374 -3.56 -23.49 13.57
C GLU A 374 -3.58 -24.76 12.74
N HIS A 375 -4.48 -24.84 11.76
CA HIS A 375 -4.62 -25.98 10.87
C HIS A 375 -3.52 -26.06 9.80
N ALA A 376 -2.90 -24.92 9.45
CA ALA A 376 -1.75 -24.86 8.54
C ALA A 376 -0.40 -24.96 9.27
N ARG A 377 -0.39 -24.69 10.58
CA ARG A 377 0.81 -24.50 11.41
C ARG A 377 1.88 -25.58 11.26
N PRO A 378 1.56 -26.89 11.21
CA PRO A 378 2.59 -27.91 11.03
C PRO A 378 3.34 -27.77 9.69
N SER A 379 2.62 -27.55 8.59
CA SER A 379 3.20 -27.38 7.25
C SER A 379 3.94 -26.05 7.14
N ASP A 380 3.31 -24.98 7.63
CA ASP A 380 3.90 -23.65 7.58
C ASP A 380 5.18 -23.57 8.41
N SER A 381 5.24 -24.21 9.58
CA SER A 381 6.44 -24.23 10.42
C SER A 381 7.58 -24.99 9.74
N PHE A 382 7.29 -26.11 9.08
CA PHE A 382 8.29 -26.84 8.30
C PHE A 382 8.85 -25.97 7.17
N CYS A 383 7.95 -25.35 6.40
CA CYS A 383 8.30 -24.43 5.32
C CYS A 383 9.15 -23.26 5.82
N TRP A 384 8.70 -22.61 6.89
CA TRP A 384 9.37 -21.44 7.45
C TRP A 384 10.75 -21.77 7.98
N ASN A 385 10.90 -22.87 8.74
CA ASN A 385 12.21 -23.31 9.24
C ASN A 385 13.20 -23.56 8.10
N LYS A 386 12.77 -24.31 7.06
CA LYS A 386 13.58 -24.57 5.86
C LYS A 386 13.99 -23.26 5.17
N HIS A 387 13.05 -22.32 5.03
CA HIS A 387 13.33 -21.02 4.44
C HIS A 387 14.35 -20.23 5.28
N THR A 388 14.18 -20.17 6.59
CA THR A 388 15.09 -19.44 7.49
C THR A 388 16.46 -20.09 7.62
N ASP A 389 16.58 -21.41 7.42
CA ASP A 389 17.86 -22.10 7.37
C ASP A 389 18.65 -21.73 6.09
N LEU A 390 17.96 -21.58 4.96
CA LEU A 390 18.54 -21.15 3.69
C LEU A 390 18.83 -19.64 3.66
N ASN A 391 17.97 -18.85 4.29
CA ASN A 391 18.01 -17.38 4.28
C ASN A 391 18.00 -16.84 5.73
N PRO A 392 19.05 -17.10 6.52
CA PRO A 392 19.09 -16.63 7.89
C PRO A 392 19.06 -15.10 7.93
N LEU A 393 18.17 -14.55 8.77
CA LEU A 393 18.27 -13.13 9.11
C LEU A 393 19.64 -12.90 9.75
N PRO A 394 20.40 -11.88 9.33
CA PRO A 394 21.73 -11.65 9.85
C PRO A 394 21.65 -11.49 11.37
N PHE A 395 22.35 -12.36 12.09
CA PHE A 395 22.56 -12.21 13.54
C PHE A 395 23.40 -10.97 13.75
N THR A 396 22.75 -9.87 14.08
CA THR A 396 23.44 -8.71 14.62
C THR A 396 23.61 -8.93 16.13
N ASP A 397 24.77 -8.57 16.68
CA ASP A 397 25.05 -8.62 18.13
C ASP A 397 24.00 -7.87 18.98
N GLU A 398 23.14 -7.08 18.33
CA GLU A 398 21.89 -6.59 18.87
C GLU A 398 20.69 -7.27 18.18
N PRO A 399 19.88 -8.10 18.87
CA PRO A 399 18.75 -8.84 18.30
C PRO A 399 17.58 -8.00 17.75
N LYS A 400 17.78 -6.69 17.53
CA LYS A 400 16.76 -5.72 17.07
C LYS A 400 17.01 -5.11 15.69
N LYS A 401 18.08 -5.51 14.98
CA LYS A 401 18.42 -4.90 13.69
C LYS A 401 17.91 -5.67 12.48
N ALA A 402 17.46 -6.92 12.60
CA ALA A 402 16.86 -7.65 11.50
C ALA A 402 15.49 -8.21 11.88
N SER A 403 14.48 -8.06 11.01
CA SER A 403 13.13 -8.57 11.25
C SER A 403 12.43 -8.92 9.94
N ILE A 404 11.39 -9.74 10.01
CA ILE A 404 10.46 -9.94 8.90
C ILE A 404 9.50 -8.76 8.84
N HIS A 405 9.26 -8.27 7.62
CA HIS A 405 8.35 -7.17 7.34
C HIS A 405 7.31 -7.64 6.32
N GLN A 406 6.05 -7.73 6.76
CA GLN A 406 4.92 -7.97 5.86
C GLN A 406 4.75 -6.76 4.92
N ALA A 407 4.86 -6.98 3.62
CA ALA A 407 5.13 -5.91 2.67
C ALA A 407 3.92 -5.58 1.79
N SER A 408 3.50 -6.51 0.93
CA SER A 408 2.45 -6.27 -0.07
C SER A 408 1.07 -6.75 0.36
N ASN A 409 0.05 -6.40 -0.44
CA ASN A 409 -1.21 -7.13 -0.51
C ASN A 409 -1.02 -8.51 -1.17
N SER A 410 -2.12 -9.26 -1.36
CA SER A 410 -2.12 -10.54 -2.08
C SER A 410 -2.78 -10.47 -3.45
N LEU A 411 -2.44 -11.44 -4.32
CA LEU A 411 -3.11 -11.73 -5.59
C LEU A 411 -3.26 -13.25 -5.76
N SER A 412 -4.23 -13.69 -6.57
CA SER A 412 -4.38 -15.10 -6.97
C SER A 412 -3.73 -15.35 -8.32
N ILE A 413 -2.93 -16.41 -8.43
CA ILE A 413 -2.23 -16.80 -9.66
C ILE A 413 -2.53 -18.25 -10.03
N THR A 414 -2.82 -18.49 -11.31
CA THR A 414 -2.94 -19.83 -11.88
C THR A 414 -1.64 -20.17 -12.60
N MET A 415 -1.07 -21.34 -12.28
CA MET A 415 0.24 -21.82 -12.73
C MET A 415 0.21 -22.41 -14.14
N CYS A 416 -0.40 -21.69 -15.07
CA CYS A 416 -0.38 -21.94 -16.51
C CYS A 416 -0.56 -20.61 -17.25
N ASN A 417 -0.34 -20.59 -18.58
CA ASN A 417 -0.73 -19.41 -19.35
C ASN A 417 -2.24 -19.38 -19.57
N ARG A 418 -2.77 -18.19 -19.82
CA ARG A 418 -4.20 -17.99 -20.08
C ARG A 418 -4.67 -18.83 -21.27
N GLY A 419 -5.72 -19.62 -21.05
CA GLY A 419 -6.30 -20.50 -22.07
C GLY A 419 -5.67 -21.88 -22.17
N GLU A 420 -4.54 -22.15 -21.48
CA GLU A 420 -3.94 -23.49 -21.42
C GLU A 420 -4.57 -24.38 -20.36
N CYS A 421 -5.13 -23.79 -19.30
CA CYS A 421 -5.78 -24.52 -18.23
C CYS A 421 -6.93 -23.73 -17.59
N THR A 422 -7.75 -24.44 -16.81
CA THR A 422 -8.79 -23.83 -15.97
C THR A 422 -8.30 -23.75 -14.52
N PRO A 423 -8.48 -22.60 -13.85
CA PRO A 423 -8.15 -22.43 -12.43
C PRO A 423 -8.84 -23.48 -11.56
N ASN A 424 -8.08 -24.11 -10.67
CA ASN A 424 -8.56 -25.09 -9.70
C ASN A 424 -7.57 -25.21 -8.52
N ALA A 425 -7.94 -25.96 -7.49
CA ALA A 425 -7.15 -26.10 -6.26
C ALA A 425 -5.71 -26.64 -6.46
N SER A 426 -5.47 -27.39 -7.54
CA SER A 426 -4.15 -27.99 -7.81
C SER A 426 -3.19 -27.03 -8.54
N ASN A 427 -3.70 -26.01 -9.22
CA ASN A 427 -2.90 -25.11 -10.05
C ASN A 427 -3.09 -23.62 -9.74
N THR A 428 -3.97 -23.24 -8.81
CA THR A 428 -4.20 -21.84 -8.45
C THR A 428 -3.86 -21.57 -6.99
N TYR A 429 -3.02 -20.57 -6.77
CA TYR A 429 -2.45 -20.22 -5.47
C TYR A 429 -2.66 -18.74 -5.19
N ILE A 430 -2.56 -18.36 -3.91
CA ILE A 430 -2.47 -16.97 -3.50
C ILE A 430 -0.99 -16.66 -3.28
N PHE A 431 -0.52 -15.49 -3.74
CA PHE A 431 0.83 -15.03 -3.46
C PHE A 431 0.85 -13.64 -2.86
N SER A 432 1.88 -13.39 -2.06
CA SER A 432 2.22 -12.09 -1.47
C SER A 432 3.74 -11.94 -1.37
N ILE A 433 4.20 -10.71 -1.16
CA ILE A 433 5.60 -10.41 -0.91
C ILE A 433 5.77 -10.02 0.55
N TYR A 434 6.74 -10.62 1.22
CA TYR A 434 7.27 -10.16 2.51
C TYR A 434 8.74 -9.81 2.33
N GLN A 435 9.34 -9.13 3.31
CA GLN A 435 10.72 -8.64 3.19
C GLN A 435 11.52 -8.95 4.45
N HIS A 436 12.78 -9.28 4.29
CA HIS A 436 13.75 -9.19 5.38
C HIS A 436 14.16 -7.73 5.51
N LYS A 437 13.73 -7.07 6.59
CA LYS A 437 14.17 -5.73 6.96
C LYS A 437 15.45 -5.83 7.76
N ILE A 438 16.53 -5.24 7.25
CA ILE A 438 17.87 -5.28 7.84
C ILE A 438 18.29 -3.82 8.10
N ALA A 439 18.13 -3.37 9.34
CA ALA A 439 18.51 -2.04 9.80
C ALA A 439 20.03 -1.88 9.80
N ALA A 440 20.52 -0.87 9.08
CA ALA A 440 21.93 -0.61 8.90
C ALA A 440 22.44 0.42 9.91
N GLY A 441 22.64 0.03 11.18
CA GLY A 441 23.37 0.80 12.21
C GLY A 441 22.73 2.13 12.67
N LEU A 442 22.43 3.04 11.75
CA LEU A 442 21.62 4.25 11.94
C LEU A 442 20.14 3.87 11.95
N ILE A 443 19.39 4.48 12.87
CA ILE A 443 18.02 4.06 13.26
C ILE A 443 17.00 4.18 12.10
N MET A 444 17.31 4.93 11.05
CA MET A 444 16.35 5.36 10.02
C MET A 444 16.60 4.78 8.62
N HIS A 445 17.64 3.97 8.41
CA HIS A 445 17.94 3.40 7.10
C HIS A 445 18.01 1.87 7.18
N ALA A 446 17.18 1.20 6.39
CA ALA A 446 17.11 -0.25 6.36
C ALA A 446 17.18 -0.78 4.94
N ARG A 447 17.95 -1.83 4.76
CA ARG A 447 17.92 -2.64 3.54
C ARG A 447 16.74 -3.60 3.62
N TYR A 448 15.99 -3.74 2.54
CA TYR A 448 14.92 -4.71 2.43
C TYR A 448 15.25 -5.73 1.35
N GLU A 449 15.06 -7.01 1.67
CA GLU A 449 15.23 -8.13 0.74
C GLU A 449 13.87 -8.83 0.56
N PRO A 450 13.16 -8.61 -0.55
CA PRO A 450 11.81 -9.14 -0.78
C PRO A 450 11.79 -10.61 -1.20
N PHE A 451 10.87 -11.38 -0.65
CA PHE A 451 10.62 -12.78 -0.96
C PHE A 451 9.15 -12.97 -1.34
N VAL A 452 8.91 -13.87 -2.30
CA VAL A 452 7.56 -14.26 -2.69
C VAL A 452 7.12 -15.45 -1.84
N MET A 453 5.96 -15.36 -1.22
CA MET A 453 5.31 -16.47 -0.53
C MET A 453 4.04 -16.86 -1.29
N MET A 454 3.89 -18.15 -1.59
CA MET A 454 2.72 -18.74 -2.21
C MET A 454 2.04 -19.71 -1.26
N PHE A 455 0.73 -19.62 -1.13
CA PHE A 455 -0.08 -20.52 -0.31
C PHE A 455 -1.34 -20.97 -1.02
N ARG A 456 -1.87 -22.12 -0.59
CA ARG A 456 -3.07 -22.74 -1.17
C ARG A 456 -4.25 -21.77 -1.13
N ARG A 457 -5.06 -21.75 -2.19
CA ARG A 457 -6.29 -20.93 -2.27
C ARG A 457 -7.51 -21.59 -1.61
N GLU A 458 -7.33 -22.79 -1.08
CA GLU A 458 -8.34 -23.49 -0.29
C GLU A 458 -7.84 -23.75 1.14
N ALA A 459 -8.79 -23.89 2.06
CA ALA A 459 -8.49 -24.26 3.43
C ALA A 459 -7.71 -25.61 3.47
N PRO A 460 -6.69 -25.75 4.33
CA PRO A 460 -6.31 -24.85 5.42
C PRO A 460 -5.35 -23.70 5.02
N PHE A 461 -5.25 -23.35 3.73
CA PHE A 461 -4.42 -22.26 3.20
C PHE A 461 -2.92 -22.42 3.47
N GLN A 462 -2.42 -23.65 3.52
CA GLN A 462 -1.01 -23.95 3.81
C GLN A 462 -0.05 -23.28 2.81
N VAL A 463 1.13 -22.88 3.30
CA VAL A 463 2.20 -22.38 2.44
C VAL A 463 2.66 -23.50 1.51
N HIS A 464 2.56 -23.23 0.22
CA HIS A 464 2.92 -24.14 -0.86
C HIS A 464 4.40 -23.98 -1.25
N ALA A 465 4.87 -22.73 -1.32
CA ALA A 465 6.24 -22.41 -1.67
C ALA A 465 6.65 -21.01 -1.20
N ILE A 466 7.96 -20.81 -1.05
CA ILE A 466 8.59 -19.51 -0.80
C ILE A 466 9.76 -19.36 -1.77
N SER A 467 10.04 -18.16 -2.30
CA SER A 467 11.23 -17.98 -3.14
C SER A 467 12.53 -18.33 -2.37
N GLU A 468 13.41 -19.10 -2.98
CA GLU A 468 14.70 -19.51 -2.40
C GLU A 468 15.64 -18.32 -2.22
N LYS A 469 15.56 -17.35 -3.12
CA LYS A 469 16.36 -16.12 -3.12
C LYS A 469 15.45 -14.90 -3.01
N PRO A 470 15.95 -13.78 -2.44
CA PRO A 470 15.25 -12.51 -2.50
C PRO A 470 15.23 -11.96 -3.93
N LEU A 471 14.23 -11.13 -4.24
CA LEU A 471 14.12 -10.48 -5.54
C LEU A 471 15.13 -9.33 -5.63
N TRP A 472 15.83 -9.24 -6.75
CA TRP A 472 16.59 -8.06 -7.15
C TRP A 472 15.81 -7.25 -8.17
N ILE A 473 15.44 -6.03 -7.82
CA ILE A 473 14.74 -5.13 -8.74
C ILE A 473 15.78 -4.45 -9.63
N ARG A 474 15.76 -4.77 -10.93
CA ARG A 474 16.70 -4.19 -11.89
C ARG A 474 16.57 -2.67 -11.93
N GLY A 475 17.71 -1.97 -11.92
CA GLY A 475 17.79 -0.51 -11.77
C GLY A 475 18.15 -0.06 -10.36
N ARG A 476 18.14 -0.95 -9.35
CA ARG A 476 18.67 -0.68 -8.01
C ARG A 476 20.13 -0.21 -8.11
N LYS A 477 20.41 0.95 -7.53
CA LYS A 477 21.68 1.66 -7.68
C LYS A 477 22.77 1.15 -6.75
N GLU A 478 22.38 0.74 -5.55
CA GLU A 478 23.29 0.28 -4.51
C GLU A 478 22.69 -0.88 -3.73
N LEU A 479 23.53 -1.77 -3.22
CA LEU A 479 23.10 -2.91 -2.41
C LEU A 479 22.32 -2.46 -1.15
N ASN A 480 22.70 -1.33 -0.56
CA ASN A 480 22.04 -0.83 0.63
C ASN A 480 20.88 0.13 0.32
N GLU A 481 20.59 0.45 -0.95
CA GLU A 481 19.48 1.32 -1.30
C GLU A 481 18.18 0.77 -0.68
N MET A 482 17.48 1.62 0.07
CA MET A 482 16.26 1.28 0.78
C MET A 482 15.11 1.21 -0.23
N ILE A 483 14.99 0.06 -0.90
CA ILE A 483 13.86 -0.28 -1.76
C ILE A 483 12.94 -1.21 -0.99
N TYR A 484 11.75 -0.74 -0.63
CA TYR A 484 10.78 -1.57 0.07
C TYR A 484 9.50 -1.72 -0.75
N VAL A 485 9.11 -2.96 -1.01
CA VAL A 485 7.85 -3.30 -1.69
C VAL A 485 6.68 -2.94 -0.77
N THR A 486 5.65 -2.31 -1.34
CA THR A 486 4.46 -1.86 -0.60
C THR A 486 3.17 -2.49 -1.13
N SER A 487 3.09 -2.77 -2.42
CA SER A 487 1.92 -3.38 -3.03
C SER A 487 2.23 -4.09 -4.34
N ILE A 488 1.29 -4.93 -4.77
CA ILE A 488 1.29 -5.63 -6.05
C ILE A 488 -0.09 -5.52 -6.70
N GLY A 489 -0.14 -5.46 -8.03
CA GLY A 489 -1.39 -5.42 -8.78
C GLY A 489 -1.21 -5.95 -10.20
N TRP A 490 -2.21 -6.64 -10.75
CA TRP A 490 -2.19 -7.02 -12.16
C TRP A 490 -2.20 -5.76 -13.04
N LYS A 491 -1.43 -5.75 -14.13
CA LYS A 491 -1.29 -4.58 -14.99
C LYS A 491 -2.46 -4.44 -15.97
N GLN A 492 -2.92 -5.55 -16.54
CA GLN A 492 -3.86 -5.52 -17.65
C GLN A 492 -5.26 -5.08 -17.22
N ALA A 493 -5.92 -4.30 -18.07
CA ALA A 493 -7.31 -3.92 -17.89
C ALA A 493 -8.22 -5.16 -17.81
N GLY A 494 -9.21 -5.11 -16.91
CA GLY A 494 -10.13 -6.22 -16.66
C GLY A 494 -9.61 -7.30 -15.70
N LEU A 495 -8.30 -7.33 -15.41
CA LEU A 495 -7.78 -8.18 -14.34
C LEU A 495 -8.10 -7.58 -12.97
N ARG A 496 -8.62 -8.43 -12.09
CA ARG A 496 -9.03 -8.07 -10.72
C ARG A 496 -8.13 -8.75 -9.70
N TYR A 497 -8.60 -9.80 -9.03
CA TYR A 497 -7.79 -10.55 -8.05
C TYR A 497 -6.98 -11.68 -8.69
N GLU A 498 -7.47 -12.25 -9.79
CA GLU A 498 -6.92 -13.47 -10.39
C GLU A 498 -6.18 -13.20 -11.71
N GLY A 499 -5.01 -13.82 -11.87
CA GLY A 499 -4.19 -13.82 -13.08
C GLY A 499 -3.53 -15.18 -13.36
N TYR A 500 -2.71 -15.20 -14.41
CA TYR A 500 -2.02 -16.35 -15.01
C TYR A 500 -0.52 -16.05 -15.16
N LEU A 501 0.28 -17.05 -15.50
CA LEU A 501 1.73 -16.91 -15.61
C LEU A 501 2.17 -15.93 -16.72
N ASP A 502 1.37 -15.75 -17.76
CA ASP A 502 1.61 -14.86 -18.88
C ASP A 502 1.06 -13.43 -18.66
N ASP A 503 0.39 -13.17 -17.54
CA ASP A 503 -0.02 -11.81 -17.17
C ASP A 503 1.16 -11.00 -16.60
N THR A 504 1.01 -9.68 -16.55
CA THR A 504 2.03 -8.77 -16.01
C THR A 504 1.58 -8.24 -14.66
N VAL A 505 2.49 -8.21 -13.69
CA VAL A 505 2.27 -7.71 -12.33
C VAL A 505 3.06 -6.42 -12.16
N PHE A 506 2.41 -5.35 -11.71
CA PHE A 506 3.11 -4.23 -11.09
C PHE A 506 3.58 -4.63 -9.69
N VAL A 507 4.87 -4.46 -9.43
CA VAL A 507 5.46 -4.50 -8.09
C VAL A 507 5.84 -3.07 -7.72
N ASN A 508 5.14 -2.52 -6.74
CA ASN A 508 5.21 -1.11 -6.36
C ASN A 508 6.05 -0.96 -5.09
N PHE A 509 6.91 0.04 -5.04
CA PHE A 509 7.85 0.22 -3.94
C PHE A 509 8.22 1.68 -3.71
N GLY A 510 8.58 1.96 -2.45
CA GLY A 510 9.24 3.20 -2.08
C GLY A 510 10.76 3.06 -2.16
N ILE A 511 11.43 4.19 -2.40
CA ILE A 511 12.88 4.32 -2.43
C ILE A 511 13.29 5.37 -1.41
N GLU A 512 14.12 5.00 -0.44
CA GLU A 512 14.75 5.91 0.53
C GLU A 512 13.76 6.75 1.36
N ASP A 513 12.51 6.27 1.55
CA ASP A 513 11.41 7.03 2.17
C ASP A 513 11.26 8.43 1.54
N SER A 514 11.53 8.47 0.24
CA SER A 514 11.71 9.72 -0.50
C SER A 514 10.94 9.76 -1.77
N ARG A 515 10.85 8.62 -2.45
CA ARG A 515 10.42 8.54 -3.83
C ARG A 515 9.61 7.27 -4.06
N THR A 516 8.75 7.32 -5.07
CA THR A 516 7.94 6.18 -5.52
C THR A 516 8.41 5.63 -6.86
N ALA A 517 8.34 4.32 -7.01
CA ALA A 517 8.67 3.62 -8.24
C ALA A 517 7.85 2.34 -8.37
N SER A 518 7.84 1.78 -9.58
CA SER A 518 7.23 0.50 -9.87
C SER A 518 8.02 -0.23 -10.96
N ILE A 519 7.87 -1.55 -10.98
CA ILE A 519 8.39 -2.42 -12.04
C ILE A 519 7.26 -3.34 -12.49
N ASP A 520 7.07 -3.47 -13.80
CA ASP A 520 6.06 -4.34 -14.37
C ASP A 520 6.70 -5.64 -14.87
N VAL A 521 6.41 -6.76 -14.23
CA VAL A 521 7.13 -8.03 -14.42
C VAL A 521 6.18 -9.09 -14.93
N LEU A 522 6.68 -10.01 -15.77
CA LEU A 522 5.90 -11.19 -16.12
C LEU A 522 5.65 -12.01 -14.85
N ALA A 523 4.43 -12.51 -14.65
CA ALA A 523 4.09 -13.27 -13.45
C ALA A 523 4.95 -14.54 -13.34
N ALA A 524 5.21 -15.21 -14.48
CA ALA A 524 6.15 -16.32 -14.57
C ALA A 524 7.56 -15.97 -14.08
N ASP A 525 8.06 -14.76 -14.33
CA ASP A 525 9.37 -14.34 -13.83
C ASP A 525 9.32 -14.08 -12.33
N LEU A 526 8.19 -13.61 -11.79
CA LEU A 526 8.04 -13.36 -10.37
C LEU A 526 7.94 -14.66 -9.54
N VAL A 527 7.25 -15.68 -10.05
CA VAL A 527 6.98 -16.95 -9.33
C VAL A 527 7.66 -18.20 -9.90
N GLY A 528 8.33 -18.14 -11.06
CA GLY A 528 8.76 -19.35 -11.78
C GLY A 528 10.24 -19.73 -11.62
N GLY A 529 11.10 -18.81 -11.19
CA GLY A 529 12.55 -19.00 -11.31
C GLY A 529 13.22 -19.79 -10.20
N ASN A 530 12.76 -19.68 -8.94
CA ASN A 530 13.47 -20.18 -7.76
C ASN A 530 12.51 -20.37 -6.58
N LEU A 531 11.51 -21.26 -6.69
CA LEU A 531 10.59 -21.56 -5.59
C LEU A 531 11.05 -22.76 -4.77
N MET A 532 11.23 -22.53 -3.47
CA MET A 532 11.39 -23.57 -2.48
C MET A 532 10.03 -24.19 -2.18
N MET A 533 9.80 -25.40 -2.67
CA MET A 533 8.58 -26.13 -2.38
C MET A 533 8.53 -26.51 -0.89
N CYS A 534 7.33 -26.36 -0.32
CA CYS A 534 7.01 -26.60 1.08
C CYS A 534 6.06 -27.77 1.30
N ASP A 535 5.36 -28.20 0.25
CA ASP A 535 4.61 -29.45 0.25
C ASP A 535 5.60 -30.62 0.11
N ALA A 536 5.50 -31.60 1.00
CA ALA A 536 6.26 -32.84 0.97
C ALA A 536 5.59 -33.91 0.12
#